data_AF-A0A7Y1TSE4-F1
#
_entry.id   AF-A0A7Y1TSE4-F1
#
_cell.length_a   1.000
_cell.length_b   1.000
_cell.length_c   1.000
_cell.angle_alpha   90.00
_cell.angle_beta   90.00
_cell.angle_gamma   90.00
#
_symmetry.space_group_name_H-M   'P 1'
#
loop_
_entity.id
_entity.type
_entity.pdbx_description
1 polymer ?
#
loop_
_entity_poly.entity_id
_entity_poly.type
_entity_poly.pdbx_seq_one_letter_code
_entity_poly.pdbx_strand_id
1 'polypeptide(L)' 'MAKDEAFELAEAVTPAVETLMAEHRERREHWYAHEYVPWEQGRNFVSEPRQESDASLSPDVRTAL' A
#
# COMPACT_ATOMS: atom_id res chain seq x y z
N MET A 1 37.41 -5.83 -7.18
CA MET A 1 36.65 -6.42 -8.30
C MET A 1 35.15 -6.43 -7.99
N ALA A 2 34.59 -7.38 -7.22
CA ALA A 2 33.13 -7.43 -6.98
C ALA A 2 32.52 -6.18 -6.30
N LYS A 3 33.27 -5.48 -5.44
CA LYS A 3 32.83 -4.21 -4.85
C LYS A 3 32.86 -3.06 -5.84
N ASP A 4 33.86 -3.05 -6.72
CA ASP A 4 34.05 -1.97 -7.69
C ASP A 4 32.94 -2.04 -8.76
N GLU A 5 32.61 -3.26 -9.22
CA GLU A 5 31.46 -3.53 -10.09
C GLU A 5 30.12 -3.06 -9.48
N ALA A 6 29.96 -3.20 -8.16
CA ALA A 6 28.76 -2.73 -7.46
C ALA A 6 28.67 -1.20 -7.41
N PHE A 7 29.81 -0.50 -7.26
CA PHE A 7 29.85 0.96 -7.31
C PHE A 7 29.57 1.49 -8.72
N GLU A 8 30.18 0.88 -9.74
CA GLU A 8 29.93 1.22 -11.14
C GLU A 8 28.45 1.05 -11.51
N LEU A 9 27.82 -0.05 -11.05
CA LEU A 9 26.39 -0.26 -11.23
C LEU A 9 25.57 0.83 -10.52
N ALA A 10 25.91 1.18 -9.29
CA ALA A 10 25.21 2.22 -8.54
C ALA A 10 25.30 3.59 -9.24
N GLU A 11 26.49 3.96 -9.73
CA GLU A 11 26.68 5.17 -10.52
C GLU A 11 25.85 5.14 -11.81
N ALA A 12 25.84 4.02 -12.52
CA ALA A 12 25.09 3.86 -13.77
C ALA A 12 23.57 4.00 -13.57
N VAL A 13 23.01 3.53 -12.45
CA VAL A 13 21.56 3.60 -12.18
C VAL A 13 21.11 4.86 -11.46
N THR A 14 22.02 5.62 -10.85
CA THR A 14 21.69 6.81 -10.03
C THR A 14 20.81 7.82 -10.78
N PRO A 15 21.09 8.22 -12.04
CA PRO A 15 20.25 9.19 -12.76
C PRO A 15 18.81 8.70 -12.99
N ALA A 16 18.64 7.39 -13.24
CA ALA A 16 17.32 6.79 -13.41
C ALA A 16 16.56 6.77 -12.08
N VAL A 17 17.23 6.43 -10.98
CA VAL A 17 16.65 6.48 -9.64
C VAL A 17 16.19 7.89 -9.29
N GLU A 18 17.00 8.91 -9.56
CA GLU A 18 16.65 10.31 -9.28
C GLU A 18 15.39 10.73 -10.04
N THR A 19 15.32 10.41 -11.33
CA THR A 19 14.15 10.71 -12.17
C THR A 19 12.90 10.00 -11.67
N LEU A 20 12.98 8.69 -11.42
CA LEU A 20 11.86 7.89 -10.93
C LEU A 20 11.38 8.34 -9.54
N MET A 21 12.30 8.74 -8.66
CA MET A 21 11.95 9.28 -7.34
C MET A 21 11.27 10.65 -7.45
N ALA A 22 11.74 11.52 -8.35
CA ALA A 22 11.10 12.80 -8.61
C ALA A 22 9.68 12.60 -9.16
N GLU A 23 9.52 11.77 -10.19
CA GLU A 23 8.21 11.45 -10.77
C GLU A 23 7.25 10.83 -9.75
N HIS A 24 7.74 9.89 -8.93
CA HIS A 24 6.93 9.29 -7.87
C HIS A 24 6.45 10.35 -6.87
N ARG A 25 7.33 11.28 -6.47
CA ARG A 25 6.98 12.36 -5.53
C ARG A 25 6.02 13.38 -6.13
N GLU A 26 6.10 13.65 -7.42
CA GLU A 26 5.18 14.55 -8.13
C GLU A 26 3.80 13.92 -8.30
N ARG A 27 3.73 12.64 -8.68
CA ARG A 27 2.47 11.91 -8.90
C ARG A 27 1.75 11.52 -7.61
N ARG A 28 2.44 11.47 -6.47
CA ARG A 28 1.82 11.01 -5.22
C ARG A 28 0.74 12.01 -4.78
N GLU A 29 -0.48 11.53 -4.66
CA GLU A 29 -1.51 12.24 -3.94
C GLU A 29 -1.39 11.89 -2.45
N HIS A 30 -1.56 12.89 -1.58
CA HIS A 30 -1.58 12.62 -0.14
C HIS A 30 -2.92 11.98 0.19
N TRP A 31 -2.86 10.83 0.83
CA TRP A 31 -4.02 10.13 1.35
C TRP A 31 -3.64 9.49 2.67
N TYR A 32 -4.64 9.29 3.52
CA TYR A 32 -4.48 8.58 4.78
C TYR A 32 -5.47 7.43 4.84
N ALA A 33 -5.02 6.27 5.32
CA ALA A 33 -5.87 5.08 5.38
C ALA A 33 -7.18 5.31 6.14
N HIS A 34 -7.17 6.17 7.16
CA HIS A 34 -8.37 6.49 7.94
C HIS A 34 -9.43 7.28 7.18
N GLU A 35 -9.10 7.88 6.02
CA GLU A 35 -10.07 8.58 5.16
C GLU A 35 -10.94 7.61 4.35
N TYR A 36 -10.50 6.36 4.19
CA TYR A 36 -11.15 5.33 3.37
C TYR A 36 -11.81 4.24 4.22
N VAL A 37 -11.63 4.26 5.53
CA VAL A 37 -12.31 3.34 6.45
C VAL A 37 -13.65 3.96 6.86
N PRO A 38 -14.79 3.27 6.64
CA PRO A 38 -16.10 3.78 7.05
C PRO A 38 -16.29 3.60 8.57
N TRP A 39 -15.63 4.43 9.37
CA TRP A 39 -15.62 4.33 10.84
C TRP A 39 -17.02 4.36 11.46
N GLU A 40 -17.96 5.06 10.84
CA GLU A 40 -19.37 5.13 11.25
C GLU A 40 -20.09 3.77 11.24
N GLN A 41 -19.53 2.77 10.55
CA GLN A 41 -20.04 1.39 10.54
C GLN A 41 -19.37 0.51 11.61
N GLY A 42 -18.46 1.08 12.41
CA GLY A 42 -17.76 0.38 13.48
C GLY A 42 -18.72 -0.09 14.56
N ARG A 43 -18.55 -1.34 15.00
CA ARG A 43 -19.37 -1.99 16.03
C ARG A 43 -18.50 -2.69 17.06
N ASN A 44 -19.05 -2.87 18.26
CA ASN A 44 -18.39 -3.63 19.32
C ASN A 44 -18.70 -5.13 19.16
N PHE A 45 -17.69 -5.92 18.80
CA PHE A 45 -17.87 -7.36 18.57
C PHE A 45 -17.93 -8.23 19.84
N VAL A 46 -17.73 -7.64 21.03
CA VAL A 46 -18.02 -8.31 22.30
C VAL A 46 -19.51 -8.33 22.56
N SER A 47 -20.21 -7.22 22.29
CA SER A 47 -21.67 -7.12 22.43
C SER A 47 -22.43 -7.66 21.21
N GLU A 48 -21.86 -7.49 20.02
CA GLU A 48 -22.44 -7.92 18.75
C GLU A 48 -21.46 -8.83 17.99
N PRO A 49 -21.36 -10.12 18.35
CA PRO A 49 -20.44 -11.04 17.69
C PRO A 49 -20.63 -11.06 16.18
N ARG A 50 -19.50 -11.11 15.47
CA ARG A 50 -19.48 -11.12 13.99
C ARG A 50 -20.17 -12.37 13.45
N GLN A 51 -20.95 -12.19 12.40
CA GLN A 51 -21.64 -13.23 11.65
C GLN A 51 -21.18 -13.23 10.19
N GLU A 52 -21.35 -14.35 9.49
CA GLU A 52 -20.98 -14.44 8.07
C GLU A 52 -21.79 -13.45 7.21
N SER A 53 -23.06 -13.20 7.59
CA SER A 53 -23.95 -12.24 6.94
C SER A 53 -23.54 -10.78 7.12
N ASP A 54 -22.59 -10.46 8.01
CA ASP A 54 -22.05 -9.10 8.15
C ASP A 54 -21.15 -8.71 6.97
N ALA A 55 -20.70 -9.68 6.17
CA ALA A 55 -19.92 -9.42 4.97
C ALA A 55 -20.85 -9.04 3.80
N SER A 56 -20.68 -7.83 3.29
CA SER A 56 -21.36 -7.36 2.07
C SER A 56 -20.61 -7.73 0.78
N LEU A 57 -19.33 -8.09 0.89
CA LEU A 57 -18.47 -8.48 -0.23
C LEU A 57 -18.63 -9.97 -0.54
N SER A 58 -18.53 -10.33 -1.83
CA SER A 58 -18.51 -11.73 -2.24
C SER A 58 -17.30 -12.47 -1.66
N PRO A 59 -17.38 -13.81 -1.49
CA PRO A 59 -16.25 -14.60 -1.00
C PRO A 59 -14.94 -14.37 -1.79
N ASP A 60 -15.02 -14.36 -3.13
CA ASP A 60 -13.85 -14.21 -3.99
C ASP A 60 -13.13 -12.87 -3.78
N VAL A 61 -13.89 -11.78 -3.61
CA VAL A 61 -13.32 -10.45 -3.34
C VAL A 61 -12.65 -10.43 -1.97
N ARG A 62 -13.24 -11.08 -0.96
CA ARG A 62 -12.65 -11.16 0.39
C ARG A 62 -11.36 -11.98 0.42
N THR A 63 -11.23 -13.01 -0.43
CA THR A 63 -10.01 -13.82 -0.52
C THR A 63 -8.85 -13.09 -1.20
N ALA A 64 -9.14 -12.12 -2.06
CA ALA A 64 -8.13 -11.36 -2.80
C ALA A 64 -7.54 -10.15 -2.02
N LEU A 65 -8.21 -9.72 -0.95
CA LEU A 65 -7.80 -8.63 -0.06
C LEU A 65 -6.93 -9.14 1.09
#